data_AF-A0A7S8EHK7-F1
#
_entry.id   AF-A0A7S8EHK7-F1
#
_cell.length_a   1.000
_cell.length_b   1.000
_cell.length_c   1.000
_cell.angle_alpha   90.00
_cell.angle_beta   90.00
_cell.angle_gamma   90.00
#
_symmetry.space_group_name_H-M   'P 1'
#
loop_
_entity.id
_entity.type
_entity.pdbx_description
1 polymer ?
#
loop_
_entity_poly.entity_id
_entity_poly.type
_entity_poly.pdbx_seq_one_letter_code
_entity_poly.pdbx_strand_id
1 'polypeptide(L)'
;MTYDARIALAMSLRDERLILSRFEWETLAKGAQEEWCRRADHVERLLKAHGYMLVQVGDPKRKPVYKGSTVIVSNQLAHEPGTDRRVRFDGDKWSIVTADKKTGETTIEQSFTIAEAITVAGMILAGSPEPAQRAGVGRLLAAMIEIYRLNADGMTE
;
A
#
# COMPACT_ATOMS: atom_id res chain seq x y z
N MET A 1 9.19 -18.81 -11.97
CA MET A 1 7.97 -19.61 -12.15
C MET A 1 6.92 -18.66 -12.70
N THR A 2 6.34 -18.95 -13.87
CA THR A 2 5.31 -18.08 -14.47
C THR A 2 3.96 -18.64 -14.06
N TYR A 3 3.22 -17.90 -13.24
CA TYR A 3 1.84 -18.26 -12.92
C TYR A 3 0.93 -17.79 -14.03
N ASP A 4 -0.09 -18.59 -14.36
CA ASP A 4 -1.20 -18.13 -15.19
C ASP A 4 -1.90 -16.93 -14.53
N ALA A 5 -2.51 -16.05 -15.33
CA ALA A 5 -3.14 -14.81 -14.91
C ALA A 5 -4.18 -15.00 -13.80
N ARG A 6 -4.92 -16.12 -13.82
CA ARG A 6 -5.86 -16.50 -12.76
C ARG A 6 -5.18 -16.63 -11.40
N ILE A 7 -4.07 -17.38 -11.35
CA ILE A 7 -3.30 -17.63 -10.13
C ILE A 7 -2.60 -16.34 -9.68
N ALA A 8 -2.04 -15.58 -10.62
CA ALA A 8 -1.41 -14.30 -10.33
C ALA A 8 -2.41 -13.31 -9.70
N LEU A 9 -3.65 -13.24 -10.21
CA LEU A 9 -4.71 -12.41 -9.62
C LEU A 9 -5.13 -12.94 -8.24
N ALA A 10 -5.28 -14.26 -8.08
CA ALA A 10 -5.62 -14.87 -6.79
C ALA A 10 -4.58 -14.57 -5.70
N MET A 11 -3.29 -14.74 -6.02
CA MET A 11 -2.17 -14.36 -5.14
C MET A 11 -2.21 -12.87 -4.82
N SER A 12 -2.45 -12.02 -5.82
CA SER A 12 -2.53 -10.56 -5.64
C SER A 12 -3.68 -10.15 -4.71
N LEU A 13 -4.86 -10.75 -4.86
CA LEU A 13 -6.02 -10.51 -3.99
C LEU A 13 -5.77 -10.99 -2.55
N ARG A 14 -5.04 -12.09 -2.38
CA ARG A 14 -4.62 -12.58 -1.07
C ARG A 14 -3.62 -11.62 -0.43
N ASP A 15 -2.61 -11.21 -1.17
CA ASP A 15 -1.52 -10.38 -0.66
C ASP A 15 -2.01 -8.97 -0.30
N GLU A 16 -2.97 -8.43 -1.06
CA GLU A 16 -3.71 -7.21 -0.68
C GLU A 16 -4.43 -7.39 0.66
N ARG A 17 -5.18 -8.50 0.81
CA ARG A 17 -6.00 -8.73 2.01
C ARG A 17 -5.18 -9.00 3.26
N LEU A 18 -4.01 -9.63 3.10
CA LEU A 18 -3.17 -10.13 4.19
C LEU A 18 -1.91 -9.30 4.44
N ILE A 19 -1.66 -8.25 3.64
CA ILE A 19 -0.56 -7.29 3.84
C ILE A 19 0.79 -8.01 3.91
N LEU A 20 1.19 -8.63 2.78
CA LEU A 20 2.33 -9.55 2.65
C LEU A 20 2.11 -10.86 3.41
N SER A 21 1.46 -11.83 2.74
CA SER A 21 1.33 -13.19 3.26
C SER A 21 2.72 -13.79 3.50
N ARG A 22 3.07 -14.08 4.76
CA ARG A 22 4.26 -14.86 5.11
C ARG A 22 4.24 -16.29 4.55
N PHE A 23 3.07 -16.75 4.11
CA PHE A 23 2.88 -18.07 3.53
C PHE A 23 2.99 -18.00 2.02
N GLU A 24 3.99 -18.68 1.48
CA GLU A 24 4.13 -18.93 0.06
C GLU A 24 2.86 -19.59 -0.48
N TRP A 25 2.46 -19.25 -1.71
CA TRP A 25 1.23 -19.76 -2.32
C TRP A 25 1.18 -21.30 -2.28
N GLU A 26 2.31 -21.94 -2.54
CA GLU A 26 2.50 -23.39 -2.58
C GLU A 26 2.29 -24.07 -1.23
N THR A 27 2.40 -23.32 -0.12
CA THR A 27 2.22 -23.86 1.23
C THR A 27 0.76 -23.91 1.67
N LEU A 28 -0.13 -23.25 0.92
CA LEU A 28 -1.57 -23.29 1.19
C LEU A 28 -2.17 -24.63 0.80
N ALA A 29 -3.10 -25.13 1.61
CA ALA A 29 -3.92 -26.27 1.22
C ALA A 29 -4.65 -25.96 -0.10
N LYS A 30 -4.77 -26.96 -0.99
CA LYS A 30 -5.40 -26.78 -2.32
C LYS A 30 -6.81 -26.17 -2.26
N GLY A 31 -7.60 -26.52 -1.24
CA GLY A 31 -8.92 -25.94 -1.03
C GLY A 31 -8.89 -24.43 -0.77
N ALA A 32 -7.89 -23.97 0.00
CA ALA A 32 -7.69 -22.55 0.26
C ALA A 32 -7.17 -21.81 -0.98
N GLN A 33 -6.27 -22.41 -1.77
CA GLN A 33 -5.84 -21.85 -3.06
C GLN A 33 -7.03 -21.65 -4.00
N GLU A 34 -7.90 -22.66 -4.13
CA GLU A 34 -9.05 -22.58 -5.03
C GLU A 34 -10.09 -21.54 -4.58
N GLU A 35 -10.22 -21.28 -3.28
CA GLU A 35 -11.08 -20.19 -2.78
C GLU A 35 -10.62 -18.82 -3.31
N TRP A 36 -9.31 -18.54 -3.24
CA TRP A 36 -8.74 -17.33 -3.82
C TRP A 36 -8.90 -17.28 -5.34
N CYS A 37 -8.73 -18.41 -6.03
CA CYS A 37 -8.94 -18.50 -7.47
C CYS A 37 -10.39 -18.21 -7.86
N ARG A 38 -11.40 -18.70 -7.13
CA ARG A 38 -12.81 -18.38 -7.39
C ARG A 38 -13.11 -16.88 -7.21
N ARG A 39 -12.45 -16.24 -6.24
CA ARG A 39 -12.53 -14.79 -6.06
C ARG A 39 -11.89 -14.05 -7.23
N ALA A 40 -10.74 -14.52 -7.72
CA ALA A 40 -10.10 -14.00 -8.93
C ALA A 40 -11.03 -14.12 -10.16
N ASP A 41 -11.66 -15.28 -10.35
CA ASP A 41 -12.63 -15.50 -11.45
C ASP A 41 -13.80 -14.51 -11.37
N HIS A 42 -14.28 -14.20 -10.16
CA HIS A 42 -15.34 -13.22 -9.96
C HIS A 42 -14.90 -11.80 -10.35
N VAL A 43 -13.71 -11.38 -9.91
CA VAL A 43 -13.14 -10.07 -10.29
C VAL A 43 -12.94 -9.97 -11.80
N GLU A 44 -12.44 -11.03 -12.44
CA GLU A 44 -12.28 -11.06 -13.89
C GLU A 44 -13.62 -10.91 -14.62
N ARG A 45 -14.69 -11.57 -14.14
CA ARG A 45 -16.04 -11.39 -14.70
C ARG A 45 -16.53 -9.94 -14.56
N LEU A 46 -16.28 -9.30 -13.42
CA LEU A 46 -16.64 -7.88 -13.22
C LEU A 46 -15.87 -6.98 -14.18
N LEU A 47 -14.56 -7.17 -14.32
CA LEU A 47 -13.74 -6.40 -15.26
C LEU A 47 -14.24 -6.54 -16.70
N LYS A 48 -14.54 -7.77 -17.13
CA LYS A 48 -15.11 -8.03 -18.46
C LYS A 48 -16.46 -7.36 -18.67
N ALA A 49 -17.32 -7.35 -17.65
CA ALA A 49 -18.60 -6.64 -17.70
C ALA A 49 -18.42 -5.12 -17.89
N HIS A 50 -17.29 -4.56 -17.45
CA HIS A 50 -16.90 -3.18 -17.66
C HIS A 50 -16.04 -2.95 -18.93
N GLY A 51 -15.84 -3.98 -19.77
CA GLY A 51 -15.05 -3.88 -21.00
C GLY A 51 -13.53 -3.97 -20.81
N TYR A 52 -13.06 -4.40 -19.63
CA TYR A 52 -11.64 -4.57 -19.32
C TYR A 52 -11.22 -6.04 -19.42
N MET A 53 -9.95 -6.27 -19.78
CA MET A 53 -9.33 -7.59 -19.81
C MET A 53 -7.95 -7.52 -19.16
N LEU A 54 -7.60 -8.55 -18.40
CA LEU A 54 -6.27 -8.70 -17.83
C LEU A 54 -5.39 -9.47 -18.82
N VAL A 55 -4.22 -8.91 -19.13
CA VAL A 55 -3.22 -9.52 -20.00
C VAL A 55 -1.85 -9.44 -19.34
N GLN A 56 -1.05 -10.51 -19.46
CA GLN A 56 0.34 -10.47 -19.04
C GLN A 56 1.16 -9.71 -20.08
N VAL A 57 1.76 -8.58 -19.69
CA VAL A 57 2.48 -7.67 -20.60
C VAL A 57 3.99 -7.88 -20.65
N GLY A 58 4.49 -8.98 -20.08
CA GLY A 58 5.92 -9.34 -20.08
C GLY A 58 6.33 -10.11 -18.83
N ASP A 59 7.64 -10.23 -18.63
CA ASP A 59 8.19 -10.79 -17.40
C ASP A 59 7.96 -9.85 -16.21
N PRO A 60 7.67 -10.39 -15.01
CA PRO A 60 7.45 -9.59 -13.83
C PRO A 60 8.70 -8.76 -13.51
N LYS A 61 8.62 -7.44 -13.74
CA LYS A 61 9.63 -6.49 -13.23
C LYS A 61 9.50 -6.44 -11.70
N ARG A 62 10.64 -6.39 -11.00
CA ARG A 62 10.71 -6.52 -9.52
C ARG A 62 9.86 -5.53 -8.73
N LYS A 63 9.55 -4.36 -9.29
CA LYS A 63 8.59 -3.41 -8.71
C LYS A 63 7.81 -2.72 -9.84
N PRO A 64 6.47 -2.71 -9.79
CA PRO A 64 5.70 -1.89 -10.71
C PRO A 64 5.99 -0.41 -10.42
N VAL A 65 6.26 0.38 -11.46
CA VAL A 65 6.25 1.85 -11.34
C VAL A 65 4.78 2.25 -11.20
N TYR A 66 4.41 2.80 -10.06
CA TYR A 66 3.05 3.28 -9.84
C TYR A 66 2.80 4.49 -10.76
N LYS A 67 1.90 4.35 -11.74
CA LYS A 67 1.50 5.44 -12.66
C LYS A 67 0.22 6.17 -12.22
N GLY A 68 -0.20 6.00 -10.96
CA GLY A 68 -1.41 6.60 -10.42
C GLY A 68 -1.16 7.92 -9.68
N SER A 69 -2.13 8.31 -8.87
CA SER A 69 -2.05 9.46 -7.95
C SER A 69 -0.82 9.39 -7.04
N THR A 70 -0.12 10.51 -6.84
CA THR A 70 0.94 10.59 -5.82
C THR A 70 0.40 10.37 -4.40
N VAL A 71 -0.91 10.53 -4.20
CA VAL A 71 -1.60 10.21 -2.94
C VAL A 71 -2.05 8.74 -2.95
N ILE A 72 -1.51 7.94 -2.03
CA ILE A 72 -1.82 6.51 -1.91
C ILE A 72 -2.90 6.20 -0.85
N VAL A 73 -3.08 7.09 0.12
CA VAL A 73 -4.10 6.98 1.17
C VAL A 73 -4.76 8.35 1.35
N SER A 74 -6.08 8.36 1.55
CA SER A 74 -6.85 9.55 1.95
C SER A 74 -7.94 9.14 2.91
N ASN A 75 -7.79 9.47 4.18
CA ASN A 75 -8.72 9.13 5.25
C ASN A 75 -9.28 10.39 5.90
N GLN A 76 -10.61 10.47 6.02
CA GLN A 76 -11.26 11.56 6.75
C GLN A 76 -10.86 11.53 8.23
N LEU A 77 -10.57 12.71 8.79
CA LEU A 77 -10.33 12.82 10.22
C LEU A 77 -11.64 12.71 11.00
N ALA A 78 -11.69 11.80 11.96
CA ALA A 78 -12.90 11.53 12.75
C ALA A 78 -13.41 12.77 13.51
N HIS A 79 -12.51 13.65 13.97
CA HIS A 79 -12.85 14.88 14.69
C HIS A 79 -12.97 16.11 13.78
N GLU A 80 -12.62 15.99 12.49
CA GLU A 80 -12.68 17.07 11.51
C GLU A 80 -13.23 16.56 10.18
N PRO A 81 -14.56 16.45 10.02
CA PRO A 81 -15.16 15.87 8.82
C PRO A 81 -14.82 16.64 7.52
N GLY A 82 -14.41 17.91 7.62
CA GLY A 82 -13.96 18.72 6.49
C GLY A 82 -12.53 18.43 6.04
N THR A 83 -11.78 17.61 6.77
CA THR A 83 -10.33 17.41 6.56
C THR A 83 -10.04 15.94 6.27
N ASP A 84 -9.25 15.68 5.24
CA ASP A 84 -8.62 14.38 5.01
C ASP A 84 -7.17 14.42 5.47
N ARG A 85 -6.68 13.29 5.99
CA ARG A 85 -5.25 13.03 6.14
C ARG A 85 -4.82 12.04 5.05
N ARG A 86 -3.76 12.41 4.35
CA ARG A 86 -3.25 11.73 3.17
C ARG A 86 -1.81 11.32 3.35
N VAL A 87 -1.44 10.21 2.72
CA VAL A 87 -0.04 9.81 2.52
C VAL A 87 0.29 10.06 1.05
N ARG A 88 1.26 10.94 0.81
CA ARG A 88 1.62 11.42 -0.53
C ARG A 88 3.11 11.20 -0.79
N PHE A 89 3.43 10.80 -2.01
CA PHE A 89 4.79 10.76 -2.52
C PHE A 89 5.15 12.12 -3.13
N ASP A 90 6.23 12.74 -2.66
CA ASP A 90 6.72 14.06 -3.07
C ASP A 90 8.06 13.95 -3.84
N GLY A 91 8.20 12.91 -4.67
CA GLY A 91 9.37 12.70 -5.54
C GLY A 91 10.53 11.94 -4.89
N ASP A 92 11.08 12.46 -3.79
CA ASP A 92 12.19 11.82 -3.05
C ASP A 92 11.78 11.34 -1.64
N LYS A 93 10.63 11.80 -1.15
CA LYS A 93 10.14 11.61 0.22
C LYS A 93 8.66 11.27 0.23
N TRP A 94 8.24 10.77 1.38
CA TRP A 94 6.84 10.61 1.74
C TRP A 94 6.42 11.73 2.67
N SER A 95 5.21 12.23 2.47
CA SER A 95 4.59 13.24 3.32
C SER A 95 3.25 12.77 3.84
N ILE A 96 3.01 13.03 5.12
CA ILE A 96 1.70 13.00 5.73
C ILE A 96 1.13 14.41 5.64
N VAL A 97 0.03 14.56 4.91
CA VAL A 97 -0.56 15.87 4.65
C VAL A 97 -2.01 15.89 5.13
N THR A 98 -2.43 16.99 5.73
CA THR A 98 -3.85 17.30 5.87
C THR A 98 -4.32 18.07 4.65
N ALA A 99 -5.54 17.79 4.22
CA ALA A 99 -6.15 18.43 3.06
C ALA A 99 -7.59 18.83 3.40
N ASP A 100 -7.93 20.10 3.23
CA ASP A 100 -9.31 20.56 3.33
C ASP A 100 -10.11 20.07 2.11
N LYS A 101 -11.27 19.47 2.35
CA LYS A 101 -12.12 18.88 1.29
C LYS A 101 -12.78 19.91 0.39
N LYS A 102 -13.04 21.11 0.90
CA LYS A 102 -13.74 22.19 0.17
C LYS A 102 -12.76 23.03 -0.63
N THR A 103 -11.64 23.42 -0.03
CA THR A 103 -10.66 24.32 -0.66
C THR A 103 -9.57 23.56 -1.40
N GLY A 104 -9.32 22.30 -1.04
CA GLY A 104 -8.20 21.52 -1.56
C GLY A 104 -6.83 21.94 -1.01
N GLU A 105 -6.80 22.90 -0.09
CA GLU A 105 -5.57 23.37 0.53
C GLU A 105 -4.91 22.26 1.35
N THR A 106 -3.59 22.11 1.21
CA THR A 106 -2.84 21.05 1.87
C THR A 106 -1.77 21.59 2.79
N THR A 107 -1.68 21.01 3.99
CA THR A 107 -0.61 21.29 4.96
C THR A 107 0.21 20.03 5.18
N ILE A 108 1.54 20.13 5.03
CA ILE A 108 2.45 19.03 5.33
C ILE A 108 2.62 18.95 6.85
N GLU A 109 2.17 17.85 7.45
CA GLU A 109 2.34 17.59 8.89
C GLU A 109 3.70 16.97 9.20
N GLN A 110 4.18 16.11 8.29
CA GLN A 110 5.42 15.36 8.45
C GLN A 110 5.93 14.93 7.09
N SER A 111 7.25 15.02 6.88
CA SER A 111 7.93 14.43 5.73
C SER A 111 9.01 13.47 6.23
N PHE A 112 9.24 12.38 5.49
CA PHE A 112 10.20 11.35 5.84
C PHE A 112 10.64 10.54 4.62
N THR A 113 11.83 9.92 4.72
CA THR A 113 12.24 8.85 3.81
C THR A 113 11.89 7.47 4.39
N ILE A 114 11.77 6.46 3.53
CA ILE A 114 11.57 5.07 4.01
C ILE A 114 12.72 4.65 4.94
N ALA A 115 13.96 5.02 4.61
CA ALA A 115 15.14 4.71 5.43
C ALA A 115 15.02 5.33 6.84
N GLU A 116 14.62 6.60 6.94
CA GLU A 116 14.39 7.25 8.24
C GLU A 116 13.31 6.52 9.05
N ALA A 117 12.22 6.11 8.41
CA ALA A 117 11.16 5.39 9.09
C ALA A 117 11.62 4.01 9.59
N ILE A 118 12.47 3.31 8.82
CA ILE A 118 13.09 2.03 9.25
C ILE A 118 13.98 2.26 10.47
N THR A 119 14.81 3.31 10.45
CA THR A 119 15.68 3.66 11.58
C THR A 119 14.86 3.93 12.84
N VAL A 120 13.79 4.72 12.73
CA VAL A 120 12.87 5.00 13.85
C VAL A 120 12.25 3.71 14.38
N ALA A 121 11.75 2.84 13.50
CA ALA A 121 11.18 1.56 13.91
C ALA A 121 12.21 0.66 14.64
N GLY A 122 13.46 0.63 14.16
CA GLY A 122 14.55 -0.11 14.79
C GLY A 122 14.91 0.43 16.18
N MET A 123 14.94 1.75 16.35
CA MET A 123 15.18 2.40 17.65
C MET A 123 14.08 2.07 18.66
N ILE A 124 12.81 2.07 18.23
CA ILE A 124 11.66 1.70 19.07
C ILE A 124 11.81 0.24 19.52
N LEU A 125 12.14 -0.66 18.60
CA LEU A 125 12.33 -2.07 18.91
C LEU A 125 13.49 -2.30 19.89
N ALA A 126 14.56 -1.51 19.79
CA ALA A 126 15.70 -1.54 20.70
C ALA A 126 15.40 -0.91 22.08
N GLY A 127 14.19 -0.38 22.30
CA GLY A 127 13.82 0.29 23.55
C GLY A 127 14.45 1.66 23.74
N SER A 128 14.91 2.31 22.66
CA SER A 128 15.42 3.67 22.74
C SER A 128 14.29 4.65 23.11
N PRO A 129 14.51 5.59 24.04
CA PRO A 129 13.52 6.61 24.39
C PRO A 129 13.40 7.72 23.34
N GLU A 130 14.39 7.87 22.46
CA GLU A 130 14.51 8.98 21.50
C GLU A 130 13.32 9.04 20.51
N PRO A 131 12.88 7.94 19.88
CA PRO A 131 11.69 7.95 19.01
C PRO A 131 10.44 8.45 19.72
N ALA A 132 10.23 8.16 21.01
CA ALA A 132 9.02 8.57 21.72
C ALA A 132 8.88 10.10 21.82
N GLN A 133 9.99 10.84 21.68
CA GLN A 133 10.01 12.30 21.70
C GLN A 133 9.66 12.92 20.34
N ARG A 134 9.72 12.13 19.25
CA ARG A 134 9.38 12.62 17.91
C ARG A 134 7.86 12.73 17.77
N ALA A 135 7.37 13.93 17.48
CA ALA A 135 5.96 14.15 17.24
C ALA A 135 5.46 13.29 16.07
N GLY A 136 4.32 12.62 16.26
CA GLY A 136 3.66 11.86 15.19
C GLY A 136 4.32 10.53 14.81
N VAL A 137 5.19 9.94 15.63
CA VAL A 137 5.80 8.62 15.34
C VAL A 137 4.77 7.55 15.01
N GLY A 138 3.65 7.49 15.73
CA GLY A 138 2.57 6.55 15.40
C GLY A 138 2.01 6.75 13.99
N ARG A 139 1.89 8.01 13.53
CA ARG A 139 1.44 8.34 12.17
C ARG A 139 2.49 7.95 11.14
N LEU A 140 3.77 8.19 11.41
CA LEU A 140 4.88 7.77 10.55
C LEU A 140 4.89 6.25 10.36
N LEU A 141 4.77 5.47 11.45
CA LEU A 141 4.74 4.01 11.35
C LEU A 141 3.48 3.51 10.63
N ALA A 142 2.32 4.13 10.88
CA ALA A 142 1.09 3.80 10.17
C ALA A 142 1.20 4.09 8.66
N ALA A 143 1.76 5.25 8.29
CA ALA A 143 2.01 5.60 6.89
C ALA A 143 2.97 4.60 6.23
N MET A 144 4.02 4.18 6.94
CA MET A 144 4.95 3.15 6.46
C MET A 144 4.26 1.81 6.20
N ILE A 145 3.37 1.37 7.09
CA ILE A 145 2.57 0.15 6.89
C ILE A 145 1.74 0.27 5.61
N GLU A 146 1.08 1.41 5.39
CA GLU A 146 0.28 1.63 4.19
C GLU A 146 1.12 1.67 2.90
N ILE A 147 2.31 2.29 2.94
CA ILE A 147 3.24 2.31 1.80
C ILE A 147 3.58 0.88 1.37
N TYR A 148 3.95 0.01 2.31
CA TYR A 148 4.23 -1.40 1.99
C TYR A 148 2.99 -2.20 1.63
N ARG A 149 1.85 -1.95 2.30
CA ARG A 149 0.57 -2.62 2.01
C ARG A 149 0.14 -2.38 0.57
N LEU A 150 0.34 -1.16 0.07
CA LEU A 150 -0.03 -0.75 -1.27
C LEU A 150 1.10 -0.95 -2.30
N ASN A 151 2.20 -1.59 -1.90
CA ASN A 151 3.38 -1.82 -2.73
C ASN A 151 3.90 -0.54 -3.40
N ALA A 152 3.84 0.56 -2.65
CA ALA A 152 4.15 1.91 -3.12
C ALA A 152 5.60 2.33 -2.82
N ASP A 153 6.37 1.51 -2.11
CA ASP A 153 7.77 1.79 -1.77
C ASP A 153 8.71 1.88 -2.98
N GLY A 154 8.25 1.45 -4.17
CA GLY A 154 8.94 1.60 -5.45
C GLY A 154 8.50 2.81 -6.29
N MET A 155 7.73 3.75 -5.74
CA MET A 155 7.32 4.95 -6.47
C MET A 155 8.54 5.81 -6.87
N THR A 156 8.52 6.26 -8.12
CA THR A 156 9.50 7.18 -8.72
C THR A 156 8.74 8.14 -9.63
N GLU A 157 9.17 9.40 -9.70
CA GLU A 157 8.67 10.35 -10.71
C GLU A 157 9.13 10.00 -12.14
#